data_AF-A0A948ZFI8-F1
#
_entry.id   AF-A0A948ZFI8-F1
#
_cell.length_a   1.000
_cell.length_b   1.000
_cell.length_c   1.000
_cell.angle_alpha   90.00
_cell.angle_beta   90.00
_cell.angle_gamma   90.00
#
_symmetry.space_group_name_H-M   'P 1'
#
loop_
_entity.id
_entity.type
_entity.pdbx_description
1 polymer ?
#
loop_
_entity_poly.entity_id
_entity_poly.type
_entity_poly.pdbx_seq_one_letter_code
_entity_poly.pdbx_strand_id
1 'polypeptide(L)'
;MNPEHRASAYAAAAKEFNARTGRDNGRSAAEKLDQRLVLLQDLLYSRLHGDVQQAVGMDSMLMPISELKTQLAAKTDISLYQIAESRAAVVELGARATADDWYSRWLARLLLGEPIDADTLARLDEYGSKSPRERMLAFTDVLARVLPESRRAPLVLFNLFPISVWIATAIAWGDRVRAAEFRKKQLDLQPALGDCTVCRGQLLATGKQCRQCGNPVWKYDWLVAD
;
A
#
# COMPACT_ATOMS: atom_id res chain seq x y z
N MET A 1 -2.75 -2.12 -18.04
CA MET A 1 -1.77 -1.41 -18.91
C MET A 1 -0.97 -2.46 -19.68
N ASN A 2 -0.86 -2.35 -21.01
CA ASN A 2 0.01 -3.24 -21.80
C ASN A 2 1.49 -3.06 -21.35
N PRO A 3 2.30 -4.13 -21.26
CA PRO A 3 3.75 -4.05 -21.00
C PRO A 3 4.50 -2.89 -21.66
N GLU A 4 4.23 -2.57 -22.93
CA GLU A 4 4.91 -1.48 -23.65
C GLU A 4 4.58 -0.09 -23.09
N HIS A 5 3.30 0.16 -22.80
CA HIS A 5 2.87 1.39 -22.13
C HIS A 5 3.48 1.52 -20.73
N ARG A 6 3.64 0.39 -20.03
CA ARG A 6 4.24 0.36 -18.69
C ARG A 6 5.74 0.69 -18.72
N ALA A 7 6.46 0.18 -19.72
CA ALA A 7 7.88 0.50 -19.91
C ALA A 7 8.11 1.99 -20.22
N SER A 8 7.25 2.59 -21.06
CA SER A 8 7.29 4.03 -21.35
C SER A 8 6.99 4.87 -20.09
N ALA A 9 5.96 4.49 -19.33
CA ALA A 9 5.62 5.14 -18.07
C ALA A 9 6.79 5.09 -17.06
N TYR A 10 7.48 3.95 -16.95
CA TYR A 10 8.67 3.84 -16.10
C TYR A 10 9.83 4.72 -16.55
N ALA A 11 10.05 4.87 -17.86
CA ALA A 11 11.11 5.74 -18.38
C ALA A 11 10.85 7.22 -18.06
N ALA A 12 9.61 7.68 -18.25
CA ALA A 12 9.20 9.03 -17.88
C ALA A 12 9.31 9.27 -16.37
N ALA A 13 8.78 8.33 -15.56
CA ALA A 13 8.86 8.37 -14.11
C ALA A 13 10.31 8.37 -13.62
N ALA A 14 11.20 7.60 -14.23
CA ALA A 14 12.61 7.53 -13.88
C ALA A 14 13.33 8.87 -14.11
N LYS A 15 13.06 9.54 -15.24
CA LYS A 15 13.67 10.83 -15.57
C LYS A 15 13.29 11.90 -14.54
N GLU A 16 12.02 11.98 -14.20
CA GLU A 16 11.54 12.93 -13.19
C GLU A 16 12.11 12.61 -11.80
N PHE A 17 12.09 11.33 -11.40
CA PHE A 17 12.65 10.91 -10.11
C PHE A 17 14.14 11.26 -10.00
N ASN A 18 14.93 10.96 -11.03
CA ASN A 18 16.36 11.26 -11.06
C ASN A 18 16.62 12.77 -10.97
N ALA A 19 15.86 13.58 -11.72
CA ALA A 19 15.98 15.04 -11.68
C ALA A 19 15.60 15.62 -10.30
N ARG A 20 14.57 15.07 -9.65
CA ARG A 20 14.08 15.54 -8.34
C ARG A 20 14.94 15.09 -7.16
N THR A 21 15.59 13.93 -7.26
CA THR A 21 16.33 13.31 -6.15
C THR A 21 17.85 13.37 -6.30
N GLY A 22 18.36 13.72 -7.48
CA GLY A 22 19.79 13.67 -7.80
C GLY A 22 20.35 12.25 -7.87
N ARG A 23 19.49 11.24 -8.01
CA ARG A 23 19.87 9.82 -8.09
C ARG A 23 19.85 9.34 -9.54
N ASP A 24 20.46 8.19 -9.80
CA ASP A 24 20.51 7.53 -11.11
C ASP A 24 19.61 6.27 -11.17
N ASN A 25 18.96 5.92 -10.06
CA ASN A 25 18.24 4.66 -9.89
C ASN A 25 16.71 4.77 -10.07
N GLY A 26 16.20 5.86 -10.65
CA GLY A 26 14.77 6.15 -10.75
C GLY A 26 13.94 5.08 -11.46
N ARG A 27 14.51 4.38 -12.45
CA ARG A 27 13.83 3.25 -13.10
C ARG A 27 13.60 2.11 -12.11
N SER A 28 14.62 1.73 -11.35
CA SER A 28 14.52 0.70 -10.32
C SER A 28 13.55 1.10 -9.21
N ALA A 29 13.54 2.38 -8.82
CA ALA A 29 12.63 2.91 -7.82
C ALA A 29 11.16 2.83 -8.29
N ALA A 30 10.87 3.28 -9.51
CA ALA A 30 9.53 3.20 -10.11
C ALA A 30 9.05 1.75 -10.23
N GLU A 31 9.87 0.85 -10.79
CA GLU A 31 9.53 -0.57 -10.94
C GLU A 31 9.25 -1.24 -9.58
N LYS A 32 10.08 -0.98 -8.57
CA LYS A 32 9.89 -1.55 -7.23
C LYS A 32 8.64 -1.02 -6.53
N LEU A 33 8.34 0.28 -6.67
CA LEU A 33 7.12 0.87 -6.09
C LEU A 33 5.88 0.30 -6.75
N ASP A 34 5.79 0.31 -8.08
CA ASP A 34 4.64 -0.24 -8.81
C ASP A 34 4.40 -1.71 -8.43
N GLN A 35 5.43 -2.56 -8.54
CA GLN A 35 5.29 -3.99 -8.24
C GLN A 35 4.88 -4.26 -6.78
N ARG A 36 5.44 -3.52 -5.81
CA ARG A 36 5.15 -3.77 -4.39
C ARG A 36 3.80 -3.19 -3.99
N LEU A 37 3.48 -1.97 -4.40
CA LEU A 37 2.24 -1.31 -3.98
C LEU A 37 1.03 -1.97 -4.64
N VAL A 38 1.12 -2.37 -5.92
CA VAL A 38 0.08 -3.18 -6.57
C VAL A 38 -0.12 -4.52 -5.85
N LEU A 39 0.97 -5.23 -5.51
CA LEU A 39 0.85 -6.46 -4.72
C LEU A 39 0.18 -6.20 -3.35
N LEU A 40 0.60 -5.14 -2.64
CA LEU A 40 -0.01 -4.78 -1.36
C LEU A 40 -1.49 -4.42 -1.50
N GLN A 41 -1.88 -3.75 -2.59
CA GLN A 41 -3.26 -3.38 -2.88
C GLN A 41 -4.11 -4.64 -3.09
N ASP A 42 -3.64 -5.56 -3.93
CA ASP A 42 -4.30 -6.84 -4.19
C ASP A 42 -4.46 -7.67 -2.91
N LEU A 43 -3.39 -7.75 -2.12
CA LEU A 43 -3.43 -8.51 -0.87
C LEU A 43 -4.36 -7.88 0.17
N LEU A 44 -4.33 -6.56 0.35
CA LEU A 44 -5.24 -5.91 1.29
C LEU A 44 -6.69 -6.10 0.87
N TYR A 45 -7.01 -5.90 -0.42
CA TYR A 45 -8.35 -6.17 -0.93
C TYR A 45 -8.78 -7.61 -0.63
N SER A 46 -7.90 -8.59 -0.90
CA SER A 46 -8.17 -10.00 -0.58
C SER A 46 -8.43 -10.24 0.90
N ARG A 47 -7.73 -9.54 1.82
CA ARG A 47 -7.98 -9.66 3.27
C ARG A 47 -9.29 -9.03 3.71
N LEU A 48 -9.64 -7.88 3.14
CA LEU A 48 -10.84 -7.14 3.53
C LEU A 48 -12.12 -7.77 2.97
N HIS A 49 -12.02 -8.44 1.81
CA HIS A 49 -13.15 -9.05 1.14
C HIS A 49 -13.13 -10.57 1.27
N GLY A 50 -12.16 -11.24 0.65
CA GLY A 50 -12.11 -12.71 0.56
C GLY A 50 -11.99 -13.40 1.92
N ASP A 51 -11.01 -13.00 2.74
CA ASP A 51 -10.80 -13.64 4.05
C ASP A 51 -11.99 -13.35 4.99
N VAL A 52 -12.54 -12.13 4.97
CA VAL A 52 -13.72 -11.79 5.78
C VAL A 52 -14.94 -12.59 5.36
N GLN A 53 -15.21 -12.73 4.06
CA GLN A 53 -16.31 -13.56 3.55
C GLN A 53 -16.16 -15.03 3.96
N GLN A 54 -14.94 -15.56 3.92
CA GLN A 54 -14.66 -16.94 4.34
C GLN A 54 -14.83 -17.13 5.85
N ALA A 55 -14.37 -16.18 6.66
CA ALA A 55 -14.38 -16.29 8.13
C ALA A 55 -15.75 -15.98 8.75
N VAL A 56 -16.48 -15.00 8.23
CA VAL A 56 -17.74 -14.50 8.83
C VAL A 56 -19.00 -14.91 8.04
N GLY A 57 -18.82 -15.44 6.83
CA GLY A 57 -19.92 -15.79 5.93
C GLY A 57 -20.42 -14.60 5.10
N MET A 58 -21.13 -14.90 4.01
CA MET A 58 -21.73 -13.89 3.13
C MET A 58 -22.98 -13.30 3.77
N ASP A 59 -23.02 -11.99 3.90
CA ASP A 59 -24.24 -11.26 4.22
C ASP A 59 -24.91 -10.85 2.91
N SER A 60 -25.92 -11.61 2.47
CA SER A 60 -26.59 -11.38 1.18
C SER A 60 -27.22 -9.98 1.06
N MET A 61 -27.44 -9.27 2.18
CA MET A 61 -27.95 -7.89 2.15
C MET A 61 -26.87 -6.85 1.84
N LEU A 62 -25.60 -7.23 1.89
CA LEU A 62 -24.45 -6.34 1.61
C LEU A 62 -23.81 -6.61 0.25
N MET A 63 -24.37 -7.52 -0.56
CA MET A 63 -23.81 -7.87 -1.87
C MET A 63 -23.86 -6.67 -2.82
N PRO A 64 -22.74 -6.28 -3.42
CA PRO A 64 -22.71 -5.18 -4.36
C PRO A 64 -23.47 -5.53 -5.64
N ILE A 65 -24.13 -4.53 -6.24
CA ILE A 65 -24.79 -4.66 -7.55
C ILE A 65 -23.77 -5.09 -8.64
N SER A 66 -22.50 -4.75 -8.46
CA SER A 66 -21.40 -5.21 -9.31
C SER A 66 -20.12 -5.35 -8.49
N GLU A 67 -19.69 -6.60 -8.27
CA GLU A 67 -18.43 -6.93 -7.60
C GLU A 67 -17.23 -6.26 -8.28
N LEU A 68 -17.20 -6.24 -9.61
CA LEU A 68 -16.11 -5.61 -10.36
C LEU A 68 -16.02 -4.11 -10.10
N LYS A 69 -17.15 -3.39 -10.05
CA LYS A 69 -17.15 -1.95 -9.75
C LYS A 69 -16.70 -1.69 -8.31
N THR A 70 -17.19 -2.49 -7.36
CA THR A 70 -16.76 -2.42 -5.95
C THR A 70 -15.27 -2.69 -5.80
N GLN A 71 -14.76 -3.72 -6.47
CA GLN A 71 -13.34 -4.04 -6.46
C GLN A 71 -12.50 -2.88 -7.00
N LEU A 72 -12.88 -2.30 -8.15
CA LEU A 72 -12.17 -1.18 -8.74
C LEU A 72 -12.18 0.04 -7.82
N ALA A 73 -13.34 0.40 -7.24
CA ALA A 73 -13.46 1.52 -6.31
C ALA A 73 -12.57 1.31 -5.07
N ALA A 74 -12.70 0.16 -4.40
CA ALA A 74 -11.92 -0.17 -3.22
C ALA A 74 -10.41 -0.17 -3.51
N LYS A 75 -9.99 -0.72 -4.65
CA LYS A 75 -8.58 -0.71 -5.07
C LYS A 75 -8.06 0.70 -5.32
N THR A 76 -8.83 1.56 -5.97
CA THR A 76 -8.48 2.97 -6.13
C THR A 76 -8.29 3.65 -4.77
N ASP A 77 -9.21 3.43 -3.83
CA ASP A 77 -9.10 4.02 -2.48
C ASP A 77 -7.89 3.49 -1.69
N ILE A 78 -7.59 2.20 -1.81
CA ILE A 78 -6.37 1.60 -1.25
C ILE A 78 -5.12 2.25 -1.86
N SER A 79 -5.08 2.46 -3.18
CA SER A 79 -3.94 3.13 -3.84
C SER A 79 -3.74 4.56 -3.35
N LEU A 80 -4.81 5.35 -3.19
CA LEU A 80 -4.70 6.72 -2.69
C LEU A 80 -4.11 6.76 -1.28
N TYR A 81 -4.57 5.84 -0.42
CA TYR A 81 -4.01 5.70 0.91
C TYR A 81 -2.53 5.26 0.88
N GLN A 82 -2.17 4.29 0.03
CA GLN A 82 -0.77 3.88 -0.16
C GLN A 82 0.12 5.02 -0.64
N ILE A 83 -0.37 5.89 -1.53
CA ILE A 83 0.38 7.04 -2.03
C ILE A 83 0.67 8.01 -0.87
N ALA A 84 -0.35 8.33 -0.07
CA ALA A 84 -0.20 9.21 1.08
C ALA A 84 0.77 8.64 2.13
N GLU A 85 0.68 7.34 2.44
CA GLU A 85 1.60 6.68 3.37
C GLU A 85 3.01 6.55 2.80
N SER A 86 3.16 6.29 1.49
CA SER A 86 4.47 6.27 0.83
C SER A 86 5.13 7.65 0.87
N ARG A 87 4.34 8.72 0.64
CA ARG A 87 4.82 10.11 0.78
C ARG A 87 5.29 10.39 2.20
N ALA A 88 4.53 10.00 3.22
CA ALA A 88 4.94 10.15 4.61
C ALA A 88 6.26 9.40 4.90
N ALA A 89 6.40 8.17 4.39
CA ALA A 89 7.64 7.41 4.51
C ALA A 89 8.84 8.10 3.82
N VAL A 90 8.65 8.71 2.65
CA VAL A 90 9.70 9.48 1.96
C VAL A 90 10.19 10.66 2.80
N VAL A 91 9.30 11.36 3.49
CA VAL A 91 9.66 12.44 4.42
C VAL A 91 10.50 11.89 5.59
N GLU A 92 10.10 10.76 6.18
CA GLU A 92 10.82 10.07 7.26
C GLU A 92 12.20 9.51 6.83
N LEU A 93 12.38 9.26 5.53
CA LEU A 93 13.66 8.88 4.93
C LEU A 93 14.58 10.08 4.69
N GLY A 94 14.17 11.28 5.09
CA GLY A 94 14.97 12.50 4.98
C GLY A 94 15.01 13.10 3.56
N ALA A 95 14.15 12.65 2.66
CA ALA A 95 13.95 13.37 1.41
C ALA A 95 13.34 14.73 1.74
N ARG A 96 13.92 15.82 1.20
CA ARG A 96 13.37 17.16 1.40
C ARG A 96 11.95 17.16 0.87
N ALA A 97 10.98 17.34 1.78
CA ALA A 97 9.61 17.66 1.41
C ALA A 97 9.67 18.96 0.60
N THR A 98 9.46 18.87 -0.71
CA THR A 98 9.33 20.05 -1.53
C THR A 98 7.91 20.58 -1.42
N ALA A 99 7.74 21.88 -1.59
CA ALA A 99 6.44 22.54 -1.46
C ALA A 99 5.41 22.11 -2.53
N ASP A 100 5.82 21.44 -3.62
CA ASP A 100 5.00 21.18 -4.80
C ASP A 100 4.38 19.77 -4.88
N ASP A 101 4.52 18.97 -3.82
CA ASP A 101 4.00 17.60 -3.70
C ASP A 101 4.24 16.69 -4.92
N TRP A 102 5.38 16.88 -5.61
CA TRP A 102 5.67 16.15 -6.85
C TRP A 102 5.61 14.64 -6.65
N TYR A 103 6.00 14.14 -5.47
CA TYR A 103 6.11 12.71 -5.20
C TYR A 103 4.74 12.01 -5.24
N SER A 104 3.71 12.58 -4.61
CA SER A 104 2.37 11.98 -4.62
C SER A 104 1.79 11.97 -6.02
N ARG A 105 1.96 13.07 -6.78
CA ARG A 105 1.52 13.17 -8.17
C ARG A 105 2.25 12.18 -9.08
N TRP A 106 3.57 12.10 -8.91
CA TRP A 106 4.42 11.15 -9.62
C TRP A 106 4.01 9.69 -9.35
N LEU A 107 3.77 9.34 -8.08
CA LEU A 107 3.37 7.99 -7.71
C LEU A 107 1.93 7.68 -8.12
N ALA A 108 1.03 8.67 -8.07
CA ALA A 108 -0.34 8.54 -8.56
C ALA A 108 -0.37 8.21 -10.05
N ARG A 109 0.45 8.87 -10.88
CA ARG A 109 0.56 8.56 -12.31
C ARG A 109 1.00 7.12 -12.54
N LEU A 110 1.93 6.65 -11.70
CA LEU A 110 2.46 5.30 -11.79
C LEU A 110 1.42 4.23 -11.44
N LEU A 111 0.63 4.45 -10.38
CA LEU A 111 -0.30 3.45 -9.85
C LEU A 111 -1.72 3.53 -10.43
N LEU A 112 -2.19 4.73 -10.74
CA LEU A 112 -3.55 5.00 -11.23
C LEU A 112 -3.59 5.27 -12.73
N GLY A 113 -2.45 5.61 -13.33
CA GLY A 113 -2.33 6.01 -14.73
C GLY A 113 -2.52 7.50 -14.96
N GLU A 114 -2.44 7.90 -16.23
CA GLU A 114 -2.76 9.25 -16.68
C GLU A 114 -4.02 9.23 -17.59
N PRO A 115 -4.81 10.32 -17.62
CA PRO A 115 -4.71 11.52 -16.77
C PRO A 115 -5.21 11.27 -15.34
N ILE A 116 -4.69 12.02 -14.36
CA ILE A 116 -5.23 12.05 -13.00
C ILE A 116 -6.27 13.15 -12.92
N ASP A 117 -7.49 12.82 -12.49
CA ASP A 117 -8.56 13.79 -12.32
C ASP A 117 -8.37 14.69 -11.08
N ALA A 118 -9.07 15.83 -11.06
CA ALA A 118 -8.93 16.84 -10.01
C ALA A 118 -9.41 16.32 -8.64
N ASP A 119 -10.43 15.46 -8.60
CA ASP A 119 -10.97 14.91 -7.35
C ASP A 119 -9.94 13.97 -6.71
N THR A 120 -9.29 13.13 -7.52
CA THR A 120 -8.19 12.27 -7.09
C THR A 120 -7.05 13.08 -6.48
N LEU A 121 -6.65 14.18 -7.11
CA LEU A 121 -5.61 15.07 -6.58
C LEU A 121 -6.03 15.73 -5.26
N ALA A 122 -7.26 16.24 -5.20
CA ALA A 122 -7.80 16.86 -3.98
C ALA A 122 -7.84 15.88 -2.80
N ARG A 123 -8.17 14.61 -3.06
CA ARG A 123 -8.16 13.55 -2.04
C ARG A 123 -6.75 13.21 -1.56
N LEU A 124 -5.76 13.22 -2.44
CA LEU A 124 -4.35 13.04 -2.05
C LEU A 124 -3.86 14.21 -1.19
N ASP A 125 -4.20 15.44 -1.56
CA ASP A 125 -3.90 16.64 -0.76
C ASP A 125 -4.55 16.56 0.63
N GLU A 126 -5.81 16.13 0.68
CA GLU A 126 -6.54 15.93 1.93
C GLU A 126 -5.84 14.92 2.84
N TYR A 127 -5.48 13.74 2.33
CA TYR A 127 -4.69 12.78 3.11
C TYR A 127 -3.33 13.37 3.53
N GLY A 128 -2.66 14.10 2.63
CA GLY A 128 -1.35 14.72 2.88
C GLY A 128 -1.35 15.75 4.02
N SER A 129 -2.51 16.31 4.36
CA SER A 129 -2.71 17.26 5.46
C SER A 129 -3.01 16.62 6.82
N LYS A 130 -3.33 15.32 6.84
CA LYS A 130 -3.74 14.59 8.05
C LYS A 130 -2.55 13.93 8.73
N SER A 131 -2.60 13.82 10.06
CA SER A 131 -1.68 12.99 10.85
C SER A 131 -1.85 11.49 10.51
N PRO A 132 -0.89 10.62 10.86
CA PRO A 132 -1.00 9.18 10.55
C PRO A 132 -2.30 8.53 11.05
N ARG A 133 -2.73 8.87 12.27
CA ARG A 133 -3.98 8.35 12.84
C ARG A 133 -5.21 8.86 12.08
N GLU A 134 -5.25 10.15 11.74
CA GLU A 134 -6.36 10.75 11.00
C GLU A 134 -6.45 10.20 9.56
N ARG A 135 -5.32 9.94 8.90
CA ARG A 135 -5.30 9.27 7.59
C ARG A 135 -5.87 7.86 7.68
N MET A 136 -5.46 7.09 8.70
CA MET A 136 -5.97 5.73 8.91
C MET A 136 -7.49 5.75 9.13
N LEU A 137 -8.00 6.64 9.99
CA LEU A 137 -9.44 6.76 10.24
C LEU A 137 -10.22 7.15 8.98
N ALA A 138 -9.75 8.17 8.25
CA ALA A 138 -10.36 8.58 6.99
C ALA A 138 -10.39 7.44 5.96
N PHE A 139 -9.30 6.65 5.89
CA PHE A 139 -9.21 5.49 5.03
C PHE A 139 -10.20 4.40 5.42
N THR A 140 -10.30 4.05 6.71
CA THR A 140 -11.27 3.04 7.17
C THR A 140 -12.71 3.49 6.95
N ASP A 141 -13.02 4.78 7.09
CA ASP A 141 -14.35 5.32 6.81
C ASP A 141 -14.72 5.26 5.32
N VAL A 142 -13.76 5.51 4.43
CA VAL A 142 -13.94 5.34 2.98
C VAL A 142 -14.18 3.86 2.67
N LEU A 143 -13.32 2.96 3.16
CA LEU A 143 -13.47 1.52 2.96
C LEU A 143 -14.81 0.99 3.47
N ALA A 144 -15.25 1.42 4.65
CA ALA A 144 -16.52 1.02 5.24
C ALA A 144 -17.75 1.44 4.43
N ARG A 145 -17.60 2.36 3.47
CA ARG A 145 -18.63 2.77 2.50
C ARG A 145 -18.54 2.00 1.18
N VAL A 146 -17.34 1.81 0.64
CA VAL A 146 -17.14 1.16 -0.67
C VAL A 146 -17.07 -0.36 -0.57
N LEU A 147 -16.64 -0.89 0.57
CA LEU A 147 -16.46 -2.30 0.89
C LEU A 147 -16.90 -2.56 2.35
N PRO A 148 -18.22 -2.63 2.62
CA PRO A 148 -18.75 -2.72 3.99
C PRO A 148 -18.20 -3.88 4.83
N GLU A 149 -17.80 -4.98 4.19
CA GLU A 149 -17.19 -6.15 4.84
C GLU A 149 -15.88 -5.79 5.55
N SER A 150 -15.17 -4.75 5.10
CA SER A 150 -13.96 -4.24 5.76
C SER A 150 -14.16 -3.91 7.25
N ARG A 151 -15.39 -3.62 7.68
CA ARG A 151 -15.74 -3.38 9.10
C ARG A 151 -15.51 -4.60 10.00
N ARG A 152 -15.44 -5.80 9.41
CA ARG A 152 -15.20 -7.08 10.11
C ARG A 152 -13.74 -7.52 10.03
N ALA A 153 -12.88 -6.76 9.36
CA ALA A 153 -11.45 -7.07 9.29
C ALA A 153 -10.77 -6.80 10.65
N PRO A 154 -9.73 -7.59 11.02
CA PRO A 154 -9.00 -7.38 12.27
C PRO A 154 -8.37 -5.98 12.32
N LEU A 155 -8.59 -5.22 13.40
CA LEU A 155 -8.09 -3.85 13.51
C LEU A 155 -6.57 -3.74 13.38
N VAL A 156 -5.83 -4.76 13.82
CA VAL A 156 -4.37 -4.83 13.69
C VAL A 156 -3.91 -4.75 12.23
N LEU A 157 -4.71 -5.19 11.26
CA LEU A 157 -4.43 -5.06 9.83
C LEU A 157 -4.22 -3.60 9.42
N PHE A 158 -5.07 -2.69 9.93
CA PHE A 158 -4.99 -1.27 9.61
C PHE A 158 -3.81 -0.56 10.29
N ASN A 159 -3.26 -1.12 11.37
CA ASN A 159 -2.01 -0.66 11.98
C ASN A 159 -0.77 -1.21 11.25
N LEU A 160 -0.84 -2.44 10.73
CA LEU A 160 0.28 -3.11 10.07
C LEU A 160 0.46 -2.69 8.61
N PHE A 161 -0.64 -2.46 7.89
CA PHE A 161 -0.63 -2.17 6.46
C PHE A 161 0.14 -0.89 6.08
N PRO A 162 0.01 0.25 6.79
CA PRO A 162 0.80 1.45 6.50
C PRO A 162 2.29 1.16 6.61
N ILE A 163 2.70 0.35 7.57
CA ILE A 163 4.10 -0.04 7.74
C ILE A 163 4.58 -0.92 6.57
N SER A 164 3.72 -1.77 6.00
CA SER A 164 4.05 -2.52 4.77
C SER A 164 4.29 -1.59 3.59
N VAL A 165 3.53 -0.49 3.49
CA VAL A 165 3.77 0.57 2.49
C VAL A 165 5.12 1.22 2.75
N TRP A 166 5.42 1.62 3.99
CA TRP A 166 6.69 2.26 4.34
C TRP A 166 7.91 1.37 4.06
N ILE A 167 7.80 0.05 4.30
CA ILE A 167 8.81 -0.94 3.92
C ILE A 167 9.01 -0.97 2.40
N ALA A 168 7.92 -1.00 1.63
CA ALA A 168 7.99 -0.99 0.18
C ALA A 168 8.68 0.27 -0.34
N THR A 169 8.35 1.43 0.23
CA THR A 169 8.98 2.72 -0.06
C THR A 169 10.47 2.72 0.27
N ALA A 170 10.87 2.31 1.47
CA ALA A 170 12.28 2.26 1.87
C ALA A 170 13.10 1.35 0.96
N ILE A 171 12.58 0.16 0.61
CA ILE A 171 13.24 -0.76 -0.33
C ILE A 171 13.39 -0.13 -1.72
N ALA A 172 12.37 0.56 -2.22
CA ALA A 172 12.44 1.24 -3.52
C ALA A 172 13.46 2.39 -3.51
N TRP A 173 13.58 3.09 -2.38
CA TRP A 173 14.58 4.13 -2.15
C TRP A 173 15.98 3.60 -1.84
N GLY A 174 16.17 2.28 -1.80
CA GLY A 174 17.46 1.64 -1.53
C GLY A 174 17.88 1.63 -0.05
N ASP A 175 17.01 2.08 0.85
CA ASP A 175 17.28 2.11 2.29
C ASP A 175 16.81 0.82 2.97
N ARG A 176 17.66 -0.20 2.91
CA ARG A 176 17.37 -1.50 3.54
C ARG A 176 17.43 -1.45 5.07
N VAL A 177 18.19 -0.51 5.64
CA VAL A 177 18.29 -0.35 7.09
C VAL A 177 16.95 0.14 7.62
N ARG A 178 16.40 1.20 7.03
CA ARG A 178 15.07 1.71 7.41
C ARG A 178 13.96 0.70 7.13
N ALA A 179 14.05 -0.04 6.03
CA ALA A 179 13.10 -1.12 5.76
C ALA A 179 13.11 -2.19 6.87
N ALA A 180 14.29 -2.54 7.40
CA ALA A 180 14.41 -3.48 8.52
C ALA A 180 13.88 -2.89 9.84
N GLU A 181 14.09 -1.60 10.10
CA GLU A 181 13.51 -0.90 11.25
C GLU A 181 11.97 -0.93 11.20
N PHE A 182 11.39 -0.58 10.06
CA PHE A 182 9.94 -0.67 9.87
C PHE A 182 9.44 -2.10 10.01
N ARG A 183 10.21 -3.09 9.54
CA ARG A 183 9.87 -4.49 9.75
C ARG A 183 9.86 -4.87 11.22
N LYS A 184 10.84 -4.41 11.99
CA LYS A 184 10.87 -4.60 13.44
C LYS A 184 9.62 -4.00 14.09
N LYS A 185 9.21 -2.79 13.70
CA LYS A 185 7.96 -2.18 14.19
C LYS A 185 6.72 -3.05 13.90
N GLN A 186 6.64 -3.73 12.75
CA GLN A 186 5.54 -4.67 12.48
C GLN A 186 5.55 -5.86 13.44
N LEU A 187 6.73 -6.42 13.72
CA LEU A 187 6.88 -7.54 14.65
C LEU A 187 6.63 -7.11 16.10
N ASP A 188 6.97 -5.88 16.46
CA ASP A 188 6.65 -5.33 17.79
C ASP A 188 5.13 -5.16 17.99
N LEU A 189 4.39 -4.83 16.92
CA LEU A 189 2.92 -4.72 16.95
C LEU A 189 2.21 -6.07 16.93
N GLN A 190 2.77 -7.08 16.27
CA GLN A 190 2.22 -8.44 16.24
C GLN A 190 3.37 -9.46 16.21
N PRO A 191 3.85 -9.91 17.39
CA PRO A 191 4.99 -10.80 17.50
C PRO A 191 4.82 -12.15 16.79
N ALA A 192 3.60 -12.69 16.78
CA ALA A 192 3.26 -13.95 16.12
C ALA A 192 3.70 -14.00 14.64
N LEU A 193 3.84 -12.85 13.98
CA LEU A 193 4.31 -12.76 12.59
C LEU A 193 5.76 -13.23 12.41
N GLY A 194 6.54 -13.23 13.50
CA GLY A 194 7.91 -13.75 13.58
C GLY A 194 7.98 -15.28 13.58
N ASP A 195 6.92 -15.95 14.06
CA ASP A 195 6.90 -17.40 14.29
C ASP A 195 6.66 -18.23 13.02
N CYS A 196 6.43 -17.56 11.88
CA CYS A 196 6.28 -18.24 10.61
C CYS A 196 7.56 -19.03 10.27
N THR A 197 7.45 -20.35 10.22
CA THR A 197 8.58 -21.25 9.96
C THR A 197 9.18 -21.07 8.56
N VAL A 198 8.40 -20.57 7.60
CA VAL A 198 8.84 -20.31 6.22
C VAL A 198 9.58 -18.97 6.08
N CYS A 199 8.97 -17.84 6.46
CA CYS A 199 9.60 -16.52 6.25
C CYS A 199 10.31 -15.98 7.47
N ARG A 200 10.06 -16.51 8.67
CA ARG A 200 10.64 -16.09 9.96
C ARG A 200 10.54 -14.58 10.19
N GLY A 201 9.42 -13.99 9.77
CA GLY A 201 9.22 -12.55 9.85
C GLY A 201 10.18 -11.71 8.99
N GLN A 202 10.91 -12.27 8.02
CA GLN A 202 11.89 -11.53 7.23
C GLN A 202 11.29 -10.66 6.12
N LEU A 203 12.04 -9.66 5.69
CA LEU A 203 11.76 -8.87 4.49
C LEU A 203 11.84 -9.76 3.25
N LEU A 204 10.80 -9.74 2.43
CA LEU A 204 10.76 -10.51 1.19
C LEU A 204 11.28 -9.71 -0.01
N ALA A 205 11.80 -10.46 -0.99
CA ALA A 205 12.15 -9.90 -2.30
C ALA A 205 10.94 -9.26 -2.98
N THR A 206 11.21 -8.35 -3.94
CA THR A 206 10.16 -7.60 -4.64
C THR A 206 9.18 -8.54 -5.33
N GLY A 207 7.88 -8.26 -5.17
CA GLY A 207 6.80 -9.07 -5.75
C GLY A 207 6.62 -10.46 -5.13
N LYS A 208 7.25 -10.76 -3.98
CA LYS A 208 7.09 -12.06 -3.31
C LYS A 208 6.14 -11.96 -2.11
N GLN A 209 5.44 -13.06 -1.89
CA GLN A 209 4.56 -13.28 -0.75
C GLN A 209 4.92 -14.61 -0.07
N CYS A 210 4.88 -14.65 1.26
CA CYS A 210 5.03 -15.89 2.02
C CYS A 210 3.77 -16.76 1.84
N ARG A 211 3.96 -18.01 1.39
CA ARG A 211 2.85 -18.95 1.15
C ARG A 211 2.15 -19.38 2.45
N GLN A 212 2.88 -19.41 3.57
CA GLN A 212 2.34 -19.81 4.87
C GLN A 212 1.55 -18.66 5.51
N CYS A 213 2.23 -17.61 5.96
CA CYS A 213 1.60 -16.53 6.74
C CYS A 213 1.02 -15.37 5.92
N GLY A 214 1.33 -15.27 4.62
CA GLY A 214 0.81 -14.21 3.75
C GLY A 214 1.62 -12.89 3.76
N ASN A 215 2.72 -12.79 4.53
CA ASN A 215 3.68 -11.65 4.48
C ASN A 215 3.90 -11.19 3.03
N PRO A 216 3.69 -9.90 2.67
CA PRO A 216 3.63 -8.71 3.52
C PRO A 216 2.26 -8.24 4.02
N VAL A 217 1.17 -8.92 3.67
CA VAL A 217 -0.17 -8.64 4.24
C VAL A 217 -0.76 -9.97 4.69
N TRP A 218 -0.58 -10.24 5.98
CA TRP A 218 -0.81 -11.55 6.57
C TRP A 218 -2.25 -12.03 6.43
N LYS A 219 -2.40 -13.36 6.38
CA LYS A 219 -3.70 -14.02 6.34
C LYS A 219 -4.44 -13.82 7.66
N TYR A 220 -5.77 -13.90 7.61
CA TYR A 220 -6.64 -13.71 8.76
C TYR A 220 -6.18 -14.43 10.04
N ASP A 221 -5.88 -15.73 9.95
CA ASP A 221 -5.46 -16.54 11.12
C ASP A 221 -4.22 -16.00 11.84
N TRP A 222 -3.31 -15.32 11.12
CA TRP A 222 -2.11 -14.71 11.71
C TRP A 222 -2.40 -13.32 12.31
N LEU A 223 -3.47 -12.67 11.86
CA LEU A 223 -3.90 -11.37 12.36
C LEU A 223 -4.76 -11.49 13.62
N VAL A 224 -5.33 -12.66 13.89
CA VAL A 224 -6.15 -12.95 15.07
C VAL A 224 -5.49 -13.94 16.04
N ALA A 225 -4.27 -14.38 15.75
CA ALA A 225 -3.48 -15.19 16.66
C ALA A 225 -2.97 -14.33 17.84
N ASP A 226 -3.13 -14.86 19.05
CA ASP A 226 -2.58 -14.32 20.30
C ASP A 226 -1.09 -14.68 20.46
#